data_AF-A0A7S1Z2B5-F1
#
_entry.id   AF-A0A7S1Z2B5-F1
#
_cell.length_a   1.000
_cell.length_b   1.000
_cell.length_c   1.000
_cell.angle_alpha   90.00
_cell.angle_beta   90.00
_cell.angle_gamma   90.00
#
_symmetry.space_group_name_H-M   'P 1'
#
loop_
_entity.id
_entity.type
_entity.pdbx_description
1 polymer ?
#
loop_
_entity_poly.entity_id
_entity_poly.type
_entity_poly.pdbx_seq_one_letter_code
_entity_poly.pdbx_strand_id
1 'polypeptide(L)'
;VNKVKGRDSQGTVDEQDDATSTETAICLLTGAIMSSGSSRRHYTRSTKPPGSCTLHARWVGSGIGIFFLVQKCTVLLVHNNKSAYSASLYVDEHGEEDPGLRRGRPLFLKDERYEALEALWRRHGIPREVAQIRSTSDRVIRDNWY
;
A
#
# COMPACT_ATOMS: atom_id res chain seq x y z
N VAL A 1 -3.26 50.96 -24.56
CA VAL A 1 -3.76 49.58 -24.30
C VAL A 1 -3.15 49.11 -22.99
N ASN A 2 -3.78 49.44 -21.86
CA ASN A 2 -3.30 49.07 -20.52
C ASN A 2 -3.92 47.72 -20.12
N LYS A 3 -3.10 46.67 -20.05
CA LYS A 3 -3.51 45.37 -19.50
C LYS A 3 -3.52 45.45 -17.98
N VAL A 4 -4.72 45.37 -17.42
CA VAL A 4 -4.98 45.34 -15.98
C VAL A 4 -4.48 44.01 -15.40
N LYS A 5 -3.66 44.10 -14.35
CA LYS A 5 -3.10 43.00 -13.56
C LYS A 5 -4.22 42.39 -12.70
N GLY A 6 -4.81 41.29 -13.16
CA GLY A 6 -5.86 40.56 -12.47
C GLY A 6 -5.30 39.47 -11.56
N ARG A 7 -5.29 39.77 -10.25
CA ARG A 7 -5.20 38.90 -9.07
C ARG A 7 -5.11 37.38 -9.30
N ASP A 8 -4.02 36.82 -8.77
CA ASP A 8 -3.91 35.41 -8.42
C ASP A 8 -4.96 35.07 -7.35
N SER A 9 -6.03 34.39 -7.76
CA SER A 9 -6.93 33.68 -6.85
C SER A 9 -6.20 32.44 -6.38
N GLN A 10 -5.39 32.60 -5.34
CA GLN A 10 -4.85 31.53 -4.53
C GLN A 10 -6.02 30.85 -3.83
N GLY A 11 -6.69 29.95 -4.56
CA GLY A 11 -7.67 29.03 -4.01
C GLY A 11 -6.91 28.06 -3.12
N THR A 12 -7.01 28.27 -1.81
CA THR A 12 -6.66 27.33 -0.75
C THR A 12 -7.46 26.05 -0.99
N VAL A 13 -6.83 25.10 -1.67
CA VAL A 13 -7.37 23.74 -1.79
C VAL A 13 -7.07 23.09 -0.46
N ASP A 14 -8.07 23.09 0.41
CA ASP A 14 -8.22 22.32 1.64
C ASP A 14 -6.94 21.57 2.07
N GLU A 15 -6.08 22.26 2.82
CA GLU A 15 -4.90 21.72 3.52
C GLU A 15 -5.32 20.89 4.74
N GLN A 16 -6.30 20.01 4.56
CA GLN A 16 -6.87 19.22 5.64
C GLN A 16 -7.17 17.79 5.17
N ASP A 17 -6.19 17.13 4.54
CA ASP A 17 -6.19 15.67 4.50
C ASP A 17 -4.77 15.10 4.41
N ASP A 18 -4.42 14.39 5.47
CA ASP A 18 -3.44 13.32 5.55
C ASP A 18 -1.95 13.70 5.65
N ALA A 19 -1.60 14.17 6.84
CA ALA A 19 -0.27 14.05 7.42
C ALA A 19 0.00 12.62 7.99
N THR A 20 -0.63 11.55 7.48
CA THR A 20 -0.12 10.20 7.75
C THR A 20 1.09 9.96 6.86
N SER A 21 2.24 10.10 7.52
CA SER A 21 3.58 9.82 7.01
C SER A 21 3.62 8.60 6.10
N THR A 22 4.29 8.73 4.95
CA THR A 22 4.72 7.62 4.09
C THR A 22 5.08 6.38 4.92
N GLU A 23 4.23 5.36 4.88
CA GLU A 23 4.41 4.16 5.68
C GLU A 23 5.63 3.39 5.19
N THR A 24 6.29 2.66 6.07
CA THR A 24 7.38 1.77 5.71
C THR A 24 6.80 0.47 5.19
N ALA A 25 7.19 0.10 3.98
CA ALA A 25 6.85 -1.16 3.35
C ALA A 25 8.12 -2.00 3.20
N ILE A 26 8.01 -3.29 3.52
CA ILE A 26 9.06 -4.29 3.31
C ILE A 26 8.57 -5.26 2.25
N CYS A 27 9.30 -5.40 1.14
CA CYS A 27 9.00 -6.41 0.14
C CYS A 27 9.39 -7.80 0.68
N LEU A 28 8.42 -8.69 0.84
CA LEU A 28 8.66 -10.04 1.38
C LEU A 28 9.31 -10.97 0.35
N LEU A 29 9.35 -10.59 -0.94
CA LEU A 29 10.01 -11.36 -1.99
C LEU A 29 11.51 -11.03 -2.10
N THR A 30 11.88 -9.78 -1.84
CA THR A 30 13.25 -9.28 -2.11
C THR A 30 13.96 -8.74 -0.87
N GLY A 31 13.25 -8.55 0.25
CA GLY A 31 13.77 -7.90 1.45
C GLY A 31 13.95 -6.37 1.36
N ALA A 32 13.52 -5.74 0.26
CA ALA A 32 13.71 -4.30 0.05
C ALA A 32 12.80 -3.47 0.97
N ILE A 33 13.34 -2.42 1.57
CA ILE A 33 12.61 -1.47 2.44
C ILE A 33 12.37 -0.18 1.65
N MET A 34 11.12 0.31 1.63
CA MET A 34 10.73 1.51 0.89
C MET A 34 9.57 2.26 1.56
N SER A 35 9.28 3.47 1.07
CA SER A 35 8.02 4.15 1.38
C SER A 35 6.88 3.43 0.67
N SER A 36 5.74 3.26 1.32
CA SER A 36 4.61 2.53 0.77
C SER A 36 3.98 3.26 -0.43
N GLY A 37 3.90 4.59 -0.39
CA GLY A 37 3.32 5.42 -1.46
C GLY A 37 4.33 6.30 -2.20
N SER A 38 3.81 7.11 -3.13
CA SER A 38 4.63 8.03 -3.95
C SER A 38 5.18 9.20 -3.15
N SER A 39 6.46 9.51 -3.34
CA SER A 39 7.07 10.75 -2.84
C SER A 39 6.43 11.96 -3.55
N ARG A 40 5.97 12.96 -2.79
CA ARG A 40 5.25 14.14 -3.31
C ARG A 40 6.08 15.06 -4.24
N ARG A 41 7.34 14.72 -4.53
CA ARG A 41 8.34 15.67 -5.06
C ARG A 41 8.29 15.99 -6.56
N HIS A 42 7.46 15.33 -7.36
CA HIS A 42 7.30 15.69 -8.78
C HIS A 42 5.84 15.56 -9.25
N TYR A 43 5.00 16.50 -8.81
CA TYR A 43 3.63 16.60 -9.29
C TYR A 43 3.58 17.50 -10.53
N THR A 44 3.53 16.90 -11.72
CA THR A 44 2.99 17.60 -12.89
C THR A 44 1.50 17.29 -12.96
N ARG A 45 0.67 18.29 -13.26
CA ARG A 45 -0.81 18.22 -13.20
C ARG A 45 -1.48 17.11 -14.03
N SER A 46 -0.72 16.33 -14.82
CA SER A 46 -1.26 15.42 -15.84
C SER A 46 -1.22 13.93 -15.47
N THR A 47 -0.23 13.45 -14.69
CA THR A 47 -0.16 12.02 -14.32
C THR A 47 0.44 11.84 -12.92
N LYS A 48 -0.26 11.11 -12.04
CA LYS A 48 0.31 10.68 -10.75
C LYS A 48 1.22 9.47 -11.02
N PRO A 49 2.51 9.53 -10.67
CA PRO A 49 3.36 8.36 -10.77
C PRO A 49 2.85 7.26 -9.81
N PRO A 50 3.06 5.98 -10.14
CA PRO A 50 2.78 4.89 -9.20
C PRO A 50 3.57 5.04 -7.91
N GLY A 51 3.00 4.58 -6.80
CA GLY A 51 3.74 4.47 -5.55
C GLY A 51 4.89 3.48 -5.65
N SER A 52 5.79 3.54 -4.67
CA SER A 52 7.05 2.80 -4.72
C SER A 52 6.86 1.29 -4.69
N CYS A 53 5.87 0.75 -3.97
CA CYS A 53 5.57 -0.68 -3.95
C CYS A 53 5.07 -1.15 -5.33
N THR A 54 4.19 -0.39 -5.98
CA THR A 54 3.75 -0.71 -7.35
C THR A 54 4.91 -0.65 -8.33
N LEU A 55 5.76 0.38 -8.22
CA LEU A 55 6.95 0.49 -9.05
C LEU A 55 7.89 -0.70 -8.84
N HIS A 56 8.20 -1.05 -7.59
CA HIS A 56 9.04 -2.19 -7.24
C HIS A 56 8.49 -3.51 -7.77
N ALA A 57 7.19 -3.74 -7.61
CA ALA A 57 6.50 -4.93 -8.13
C ALA A 57 6.66 -5.03 -9.66
N ARG A 58 6.55 -3.92 -10.39
CA ARG A 58 6.76 -3.90 -11.85
C ARG A 58 8.19 -4.22 -12.25
N TRP A 59 9.16 -3.67 -11.52
CA TRP A 59 10.58 -3.84 -11.83
C TRP A 59 11.11 -5.23 -11.49
N VAL A 60 10.75 -5.77 -10.33
CA VAL A 60 11.37 -6.99 -9.79
C VAL A 60 10.44 -8.21 -9.83
N GLY A 61 9.13 -8.00 -9.77
CA GLY A 61 8.14 -9.09 -9.68
C GLY A 61 7.20 -9.21 -10.88
N SER A 62 7.56 -8.61 -12.03
CA SER A 62 6.74 -8.59 -13.25
C SER A 62 5.30 -8.12 -13.01
N GLY A 63 5.14 -7.11 -12.15
CA GLY A 63 3.86 -6.55 -11.75
C GLY A 63 3.26 -7.19 -10.50
N ILE A 64 3.81 -8.27 -9.98
CA ILE A 64 3.36 -8.92 -8.74
C ILE A 64 4.26 -8.51 -7.57
N GLY A 65 3.69 -8.24 -6.41
CA GLY A 65 4.47 -7.95 -5.22
C GLY A 65 3.72 -8.29 -3.94
N ILE A 66 4.49 -8.71 -2.93
CA ILE A 66 4.01 -8.97 -1.58
C ILE A 66 4.80 -8.06 -0.66
N PHE A 67 4.10 -7.20 0.08
CA PHE A 67 4.72 -6.23 0.97
C PHE A 67 4.11 -6.34 2.36
N PHE A 68 4.92 -6.10 3.40
CA PHE A 68 4.44 -5.92 4.75
C PHE A 68 4.47 -4.43 5.10
N LEU A 69 3.31 -3.86 5.42
CA LEU A 69 3.19 -2.47 5.87
C LEU A 69 3.39 -2.43 7.38
N VAL A 70 4.53 -1.91 7.82
CA VAL A 70 4.99 -2.01 9.21
C VAL A 70 4.02 -1.29 10.16
N GLN A 71 3.66 -0.06 9.83
CA GLN A 71 2.80 0.78 10.68
C GLN A 71 1.36 0.27 10.72
N LYS A 72 0.86 -0.34 9.64
CA LYS A 72 -0.46 -0.97 9.61
C LYS A 72 -0.49 -2.37 10.19
N CYS A 73 0.67 -3.01 10.32
CA CYS A 73 0.79 -4.42 10.63
C CYS A 73 -0.11 -5.28 9.72
N THR A 74 0.06 -5.15 8.40
CA THR A 74 -0.80 -5.85 7.43
C THR A 74 -0.01 -6.20 6.17
N VAL A 75 -0.45 -7.25 5.47
CA VAL A 75 0.12 -7.62 4.18
C VAL A 75 -0.57 -6.83 3.08
N LEU A 76 0.22 -6.26 2.18
CA LEU A 76 -0.23 -5.62 0.95
C LEU A 76 0.14 -6.52 -0.23
N LEU A 77 -0.88 -6.99 -0.94
CA LEU A 77 -0.74 -7.70 -2.20
C LEU A 77 -0.85 -6.71 -3.36
N VAL A 78 0.08 -6.78 -4.31
CA VAL A 78 0.12 -5.91 -5.48
C VAL A 78 0.07 -6.76 -6.74
N HIS A 79 -0.77 -6.33 -7.69
CA HIS A 79 -0.81 -6.85 -9.05
C HIS A 79 -1.04 -5.69 -10.04
N ASN A 80 -0.02 -5.41 -10.86
CA ASN A 80 0.08 -4.36 -11.87
C ASN A 80 -0.11 -2.93 -11.35
N ASN A 81 -1.33 -2.42 -11.33
CA ASN A 81 -1.70 -1.11 -10.81
C ASN A 81 -2.71 -1.22 -9.66
N LYS A 82 -3.07 -2.44 -9.28
CA LYS A 82 -4.06 -2.73 -8.25
C LYS A 82 -3.36 -3.30 -7.04
N SER A 83 -3.90 -2.98 -5.89
CA SER A 83 -3.45 -3.49 -4.61
C SER A 83 -4.63 -3.84 -3.72
N ALA A 84 -4.39 -4.76 -2.80
CA ALA A 84 -5.36 -5.23 -1.82
C ALA A 84 -4.67 -5.53 -0.48
N TYR A 85 -5.35 -5.26 0.63
CA TYR A 85 -4.88 -5.68 1.94
C TYR A 85 -5.27 -7.13 2.18
N SER A 86 -4.32 -7.93 2.65
CA SER A 86 -4.52 -9.30 3.11
C SER A 86 -4.30 -9.35 4.63
N ALA A 87 -4.59 -10.51 5.23
CA ALA A 87 -4.43 -10.74 6.66
C ALA A 87 -2.97 -10.45 7.10
N SER A 88 -2.81 -9.95 8.33
CA SER A 88 -1.47 -9.75 8.90
C SER A 88 -0.76 -11.07 9.11
N LEU A 89 0.57 -11.09 8.96
CA LEU A 89 1.39 -12.21 9.39
C LEU A 89 1.55 -12.28 10.91
N TYR A 90 1.31 -11.16 11.59
CA TYR A 90 1.52 -11.00 13.02
C TYR A 90 0.18 -10.83 13.74
N VAL A 91 -0.03 -11.62 14.78
CA VAL A 91 -1.24 -11.63 15.62
C VAL A 91 -0.87 -11.68 17.09
N ASP A 92 -1.78 -11.29 17.97
CA ASP A 92 -1.57 -11.44 19.40
C ASP A 92 -1.67 -12.91 19.85
N GLU A 93 -1.46 -13.16 21.15
CA GLU A 93 -1.55 -14.51 21.75
C GLU A 93 -2.92 -15.19 21.55
N HIS A 94 -3.98 -14.43 21.26
CA HIS A 94 -5.32 -14.93 21.01
C HIS A 94 -5.61 -15.13 19.52
N GLY A 95 -4.66 -14.81 18.63
CA GLY A 95 -4.84 -14.89 17.19
C GLY A 95 -5.49 -13.66 16.56
N GLU A 96 -5.67 -12.58 17.33
CA GLU A 96 -6.31 -11.35 16.85
C GLU A 96 -5.30 -10.41 16.18
N GLU A 97 -5.74 -9.73 15.13
CA GLU A 97 -4.94 -8.68 14.51
C GLU A 97 -4.96 -7.39 15.36
N ASP A 98 -3.95 -6.54 15.17
CA ASP A 98 -3.95 -5.17 15.68
C ASP A 98 -3.64 -4.17 14.55
N PRO A 99 -4.63 -3.90 13.66
CA PRO A 99 -4.44 -3.00 12.54
C PRO A 99 -4.04 -1.60 13.01
N GLY A 100 -2.90 -1.11 12.54
CA GLY A 100 -2.37 0.18 12.95
C GLY A 100 -1.72 0.18 14.34
N LEU A 101 -1.46 -0.99 14.92
CA LEU A 101 -0.82 -1.15 16.24
C LEU A 101 -1.51 -0.33 17.35
N ARG A 102 -2.85 -0.24 17.30
CA ARG A 102 -3.65 0.65 18.14
C ARG A 102 -3.85 0.10 19.55
N ARG A 103 -3.95 -1.24 19.68
CA ARG A 103 -4.12 -1.92 20.97
C ARG A 103 -2.80 -2.00 21.72
N GLY A 104 -1.67 -1.98 21.01
CA GLY A 104 -0.33 -2.02 21.59
C GLY A 104 0.03 -3.37 22.22
N ARG A 105 -0.67 -4.44 21.82
CA ARG A 105 -0.34 -5.79 22.29
C ARG A 105 0.88 -6.33 21.56
N PRO A 106 1.74 -7.13 22.23
CA PRO A 106 2.76 -7.88 21.53
C PRO A 106 2.13 -8.75 20.44
N LEU A 107 2.68 -8.67 19.23
CA LEU A 107 2.26 -9.48 18.10
C LEU A 107 3.39 -10.43 17.72
N PHE A 108 3.03 -11.65 17.37
CA PHE A 108 3.94 -12.73 17.03
C PHE A 108 3.64 -13.22 15.63
N LEU A 109 4.70 -13.61 14.91
CA LEU A 109 4.55 -14.25 13.62
C LEU A 109 3.77 -15.56 13.81
N LYS A 110 2.70 -15.75 13.04
CA LYS A 110 1.92 -16.98 13.05
C LYS A 110 2.28 -17.83 11.85
N ASP A 111 2.91 -18.97 12.11
CA ASP A 111 3.42 -19.88 11.06
C ASP A 111 2.33 -20.29 10.06
N GLU A 112 1.13 -20.63 10.54
CA GLU A 112 -0.02 -20.98 9.69
C GLU A 112 -0.36 -19.88 8.66
N ARG A 113 -0.26 -18.60 9.04
CA ARG A 113 -0.52 -17.47 8.13
C ARG A 113 0.62 -17.27 7.13
N TYR A 114 1.85 -17.47 7.58
CA TYR A 114 3.02 -17.42 6.71
C TYR A 114 2.97 -18.53 5.66
N GLU A 115 2.71 -19.78 6.06
CA GLU A 115 2.58 -20.92 5.16
C GLU A 115 1.45 -20.72 4.14
N ALA A 116 0.31 -20.17 4.58
CA ALA A 116 -0.80 -19.84 3.69
C ALA A 116 -0.42 -18.80 2.63
N LEU A 117 0.27 -17.73 3.03
CA LEU A 117 0.77 -16.70 2.11
C LEU A 117 1.81 -17.27 1.14
N GLU A 118 2.71 -18.12 1.64
CA GLU A 118 3.73 -18.76 0.83
C GLU A 118 3.12 -19.76 -0.17
N ALA A 119 2.11 -20.51 0.23
CA ALA A 119 1.35 -21.38 -0.65
C ALA A 119 0.60 -20.58 -1.73
N LEU A 120 0.01 -19.43 -1.37
CA LEU A 120 -0.63 -18.52 -2.32
C LEU A 120 0.38 -18.01 -3.36
N TRP A 121 1.58 -17.61 -2.92
CA TRP A 121 2.67 -17.19 -3.80
C TRP A 121 3.12 -18.32 -4.74
N ARG A 122 3.44 -19.49 -4.20
CA ARG A 122 3.89 -20.66 -4.98
C ARG A 122 2.89 -21.12 -6.03
N ARG A 123 1.60 -20.93 -5.78
CA ARG A 123 0.51 -21.27 -6.71
C ARG A 123 0.19 -20.16 -7.71
N HIS A 124 0.99 -19.09 -7.76
CA HIS A 124 0.74 -17.90 -8.58
C HIS A 124 -0.65 -17.28 -8.33
N GLY A 125 -1.15 -17.38 -7.10
CA GLY A 125 -2.51 -16.98 -6.74
C GLY A 125 -2.71 -15.49 -6.46
N ILE A 126 -1.63 -14.71 -6.35
CA ILE A 126 -1.67 -13.27 -6.00
C ILE A 126 -2.60 -12.45 -6.91
N PRO A 127 -2.56 -12.58 -8.26
CA PRO A 127 -3.48 -11.84 -9.14
C PRO A 127 -4.96 -12.10 -8.85
N ARG A 128 -5.31 -13.38 -8.62
CA ARG A 128 -6.67 -13.80 -8.29
C ARG A 128 -7.08 -13.24 -6.93
N GLU A 129 -6.21 -13.36 -5.93
CA GLU A 129 -6.49 -12.89 -4.58
C GLU A 129 -6.72 -11.38 -4.54
N VAL A 130 -5.88 -10.60 -5.22
CA VAL A 130 -6.05 -9.14 -5.35
C VAL A 130 -7.39 -8.81 -6.01
N ALA A 131 -7.77 -9.51 -7.08
CA ALA A 131 -9.04 -9.29 -7.75
C ALA A 131 -10.24 -9.66 -6.84
N GLN A 132 -10.15 -10.78 -6.14
CA GLN A 132 -11.19 -11.26 -5.23
C GLN A 132 -11.41 -10.27 -4.08
N ILE A 133 -10.35 -9.91 -3.34
CA ILE A 133 -10.43 -8.97 -2.22
C ILE A 133 -11.02 -7.62 -2.67
N ARG A 134 -10.60 -7.11 -3.83
CA ARG A 134 -11.14 -5.84 -4.35
C ARG A 134 -12.60 -5.92 -4.77
N SER A 135 -13.08 -7.11 -5.14
CA SER A 135 -14.49 -7.31 -5.51
C SER A 135 -15.41 -7.43 -4.29
N THR A 136 -14.88 -7.92 -3.16
CA THR A 136 -15.66 -8.18 -1.94
C THR A 136 -15.45 -7.15 -0.83
N SER A 137 -14.41 -6.31 -0.90
CA SER A 137 -14.08 -5.33 0.14
C SER A 137 -14.71 -3.97 -0.13
N ASP A 138 -15.31 -3.37 0.90
CA ASP A 138 -15.79 -1.99 0.87
C ASP A 138 -14.62 -0.98 0.81
N ARG A 139 -13.42 -1.37 1.30
CA ARG A 139 -12.24 -0.50 1.32
C ARG A 139 -11.42 -0.66 0.04
N VAL A 140 -11.83 0.05 -1.00
CA VAL A 140 -11.11 0.04 -2.29
C VAL A 140 -9.87 0.94 -2.24
N ILE A 141 -8.70 0.35 -2.46
CA ILE A 141 -7.45 1.09 -2.66
C ILE A 141 -7.46 1.67 -4.08
N ARG A 142 -7.21 2.98 -4.21
CA ARG A 142 -7.07 3.63 -5.53
C ARG A 142 -5.93 2.99 -6.32
N ASP A 143 -6.10 2.90 -7.63
CA ASP A 143 -5.07 2.35 -8.51
C ASP A 143 -3.78 3.18 -8.41
N ASN A 144 -2.63 2.50 -8.44
CA ASN A 144 -1.28 3.08 -8.34
C ASN A 144 -1.01 3.85 -7.03
N TRP A 145 -1.81 3.66 -5.98
CA TRP A 145 -1.64 4.35 -4.70
C TRP A 145 -0.35 3.96 -3.97
N TYR A 146 -0.14 2.65 -3.85
CA TYR A 146 1.07 2.04 -3.32
C TYR A 146 2.11 1.87 -4.42
#